data_AF-A0A521M779-F1
#
_entry.id   AF-A0A521M779-F1
#
_cell.length_a   1.000
_cell.length_b   1.000
_cell.length_c   1.000
_cell.angle_alpha   90.00
_cell.angle_beta   90.00
_cell.angle_gamma   90.00
#
_symmetry.space_group_name_H-M   'P 1'
#
loop_
_entity.id
_entity.type
_entity.pdbx_description
1 polymer ?
#
loop_
_entity_poly.entity_id
_entity_poly.type
_entity_poly.pdbx_seq_one_letter_code
_entity_poly.pdbx_strand_id
1 'polypeptide(L)'
;MNWGMMSRAERDAAYNNSMAVKNSAELSAAREAASAAFRKAHPGHLDLRYGARERNTWDLFPAANPNAPCIVFIHGGYWQRNSKDGFANLISGLHARGWAGALPGYTLAPDATLSEIVAEINAALDWLAANGKAHGIEGKVVLSGWSAGGHLTAMCLGHRRVSAGLAISGVYELGPIRDTYLNEKLQLSDGEIETLSPMRLPMVAKPMLITYGTAELPPLVSDSRHLHAKRAAGHLPGALLPIAGADHFTIVHELRDSDGALTKQALLLAD
;
A
#
# COMPACT_ATOMS: atom_id res chain seq x y z
N MET A 1 23.04 -2.75 -10.81
CA MET A 1 22.98 -4.23 -10.99
C MET A 1 22.66 -4.52 -12.44
N ASN A 2 23.30 -5.51 -13.05
CA ASN A 2 22.97 -5.94 -14.41
C ASN A 2 21.97 -7.09 -14.34
N TRP A 3 20.67 -6.77 -14.39
CA TRP A 3 19.57 -7.74 -14.21
C TRP A 3 19.67 -8.94 -15.17
N GLY A 4 20.02 -8.68 -16.43
CA GLY A 4 20.14 -9.72 -17.46
C GLY A 4 21.25 -10.74 -17.22
N MET A 5 22.27 -10.39 -16.42
CA MET A 5 23.37 -11.30 -16.06
C MET A 5 23.12 -12.12 -14.79
N MET A 6 22.10 -11.77 -14.00
CA MET A 6 21.78 -12.50 -12.77
C MET A 6 21.13 -13.85 -13.09
N SER A 7 21.51 -14.88 -12.35
CA SER A 7 20.81 -16.16 -12.29
C SER A 7 19.39 -15.98 -11.71
N ARG A 8 18.52 -16.97 -11.94
CA ARG A 8 17.16 -16.97 -11.37
C ARG A 8 17.20 -16.88 -9.83
N ALA A 9 18.10 -17.61 -9.18
CA ALA A 9 18.24 -17.59 -7.72
C ALA A 9 18.64 -16.21 -7.17
N GLU A 10 19.53 -15.49 -7.87
CA GLU A 10 19.90 -14.12 -7.50
C GLU A 10 18.74 -13.13 -7.70
N ARG A 11 17.96 -13.28 -8.77
CA ARG A 11 16.75 -12.47 -9.02
C ARG A 11 15.67 -12.73 -7.96
N ASP A 12 15.48 -14.00 -7.58
CA ASP A 12 14.56 -14.40 -6.53
C ASP A 12 14.98 -13.80 -5.17
N ALA A 13 16.27 -13.89 -4.83
CA ALA A 13 16.80 -13.31 -3.60
C ALA A 13 16.62 -11.78 -3.55
N ALA A 14 16.73 -11.09 -4.69
CA ALA A 14 16.56 -9.64 -4.78
C ALA A 14 15.13 -9.16 -4.44
N TYR A 15 14.13 -10.04 -4.50
CA TYR A 15 12.73 -9.75 -4.14
C TYR A 15 12.23 -10.60 -2.95
N ASN A 16 13.11 -11.30 -2.25
CA ASN A 16 12.71 -12.11 -1.10
C ASN A 16 12.92 -11.36 0.23
N ASN A 17 12.03 -10.40 0.49
CA ASN A 17 12.08 -9.59 1.72
C ASN A 17 12.00 -10.44 3.00
N SER A 18 11.21 -11.52 3.02
CA SER A 18 11.09 -12.38 4.20
C SER A 18 12.39 -13.14 4.51
N MET A 19 13.14 -13.54 3.49
CA MET A 19 14.47 -14.13 3.71
C MET A 19 15.52 -13.10 4.09
N ALA A 20 15.40 -11.87 3.58
CA ALA A 20 16.33 -10.79 3.89
C ALA A 20 16.18 -10.28 5.34
N VAL A 21 14.96 -10.26 5.87
CA VAL A 21 14.67 -9.83 7.24
C VAL A 21 14.49 -11.04 8.14
N LYS A 22 15.55 -11.42 8.88
CA LYS A 22 15.64 -12.67 9.63
C LYS A 22 14.47 -12.93 10.59
N ASN A 23 13.90 -11.89 11.20
CA ASN A 23 12.77 -11.97 12.13
C ASN A 23 11.42 -11.59 11.49
N SER A 24 11.30 -11.64 10.15
CA SER A 24 10.07 -11.24 9.44
C SER A 24 8.82 -11.99 9.91
N ALA A 25 8.97 -13.26 10.30
CA ALA A 25 7.87 -14.09 10.80
C ALA A 25 7.35 -13.56 12.15
N GLU A 26 8.25 -13.23 13.08
CA GLU A 26 7.90 -12.63 14.38
C GLU A 26 7.25 -11.26 14.21
N LEU A 27 7.80 -10.42 13.34
CA LEU A 27 7.24 -9.10 13.02
C LEU A 27 5.84 -9.21 12.42
N SER A 28 5.62 -10.17 11.53
CA SER A 28 4.30 -10.42 10.92
C SER A 28 3.29 -10.91 11.95
N ALA A 29 3.68 -11.86 12.81
CA ALA A 29 2.82 -12.36 13.88
C ALA A 29 2.46 -11.26 14.89
N ALA A 30 3.42 -10.40 15.26
CA ALA A 30 3.18 -9.27 16.14
C ALA A 30 2.22 -8.24 15.51
N ARG A 31 2.37 -7.94 14.21
CA ARG A 31 1.46 -7.07 13.45
C ARG A 31 0.05 -7.63 13.41
N GLU A 32 -0.10 -8.93 13.15
CA GLU A 32 -1.39 -9.62 13.09
C GLU A 32 -2.09 -9.62 14.45
N ALA A 33 -1.38 -9.96 15.52
CA ALA A 33 -1.91 -9.92 16.89
C ALA A 33 -2.37 -8.50 17.27
N ALA A 34 -1.56 -7.48 16.96
CA ALA A 34 -1.93 -6.08 17.20
C ALA A 34 -3.14 -5.65 16.36
N SER A 35 -3.25 -6.12 15.11
CA SER A 35 -4.38 -5.79 14.24
C SER A 35 -5.67 -6.45 14.72
N ALA A 36 -5.60 -7.71 15.17
CA ALA A 36 -6.73 -8.39 15.78
C ALA A 36 -7.21 -7.65 17.05
N ALA A 37 -6.28 -7.18 17.89
CA ALA A 37 -6.62 -6.37 19.06
C ALA A 37 -7.27 -5.03 18.67
N PHE A 38 -6.74 -4.34 17.65
CA PHE A 38 -7.31 -3.09 17.15
C PHE A 38 -8.73 -3.28 16.59
N ARG A 39 -8.95 -4.33 15.78
CA ARG A 39 -10.30 -4.67 15.27
C ARG A 39 -11.27 -5.01 16.39
N LYS A 40 -10.84 -5.77 17.39
CA LYS A 40 -11.67 -6.11 18.56
C LYS A 40 -12.09 -4.87 19.35
N ALA A 41 -11.21 -3.87 19.46
CA ALA A 41 -11.53 -2.60 20.11
C ALA A 41 -12.47 -1.70 19.29
N HIS A 42 -12.59 -1.93 17.98
CA HIS A 42 -13.38 -1.11 17.05
C HIS A 42 -14.25 -1.97 16.11
N PRO A 43 -15.26 -2.70 16.62
CA PRO A 43 -15.98 -3.71 15.84
C PRO A 43 -17.08 -3.14 14.92
N GLY A 44 -17.29 -1.82 14.88
CA GLY A 44 -18.53 -1.21 14.37
C GLY A 44 -18.79 -1.39 12.88
N HIS A 45 -17.75 -1.41 12.03
CA HIS A 45 -17.88 -1.43 10.58
C HIS A 45 -16.88 -2.38 9.93
N LEU A 46 -16.91 -3.65 10.33
CA LEU A 46 -16.04 -4.69 9.78
C LEU A 46 -16.74 -5.46 8.66
N ASP A 47 -15.95 -5.92 7.69
CA ASP A 47 -16.35 -6.79 6.59
C ASP A 47 -17.53 -6.27 5.74
N LEU A 48 -17.62 -4.95 5.56
CA LEU A 48 -18.63 -4.30 4.71
C LEU A 48 -18.36 -4.60 3.23
N ARG A 49 -19.30 -5.24 2.55
CA ARG A 49 -19.11 -5.72 1.18
C ARG A 49 -19.16 -4.59 0.15
N TYR A 50 -18.16 -4.52 -0.72
CA TYR A 50 -18.12 -3.59 -1.86
C TYR A 50 -18.22 -4.28 -3.23
N GLY A 51 -18.00 -5.60 -3.28
CA GLY A 51 -17.97 -6.37 -4.53
C GLY A 51 -18.41 -7.82 -4.34
N ALA A 52 -18.43 -8.57 -5.45
CA ALA A 52 -18.99 -9.92 -5.49
C ALA A 52 -18.05 -11.00 -4.93
N ARG A 53 -16.73 -10.80 -4.99
CA ARG A 53 -15.76 -11.80 -4.54
C ARG A 53 -15.65 -11.78 -3.02
N GLU A 54 -15.31 -12.92 -2.43
CA GLU A 54 -15.25 -13.14 -0.98
C GLU A 54 -14.45 -12.05 -0.25
N ARG A 55 -13.33 -11.65 -0.85
CA ARG A 55 -12.38 -10.69 -0.28
C ARG A 55 -12.71 -9.23 -0.56
N ASN A 56 -13.80 -8.95 -1.31
CA ASN A 56 -14.23 -7.59 -1.62
C ASN A 56 -15.02 -6.98 -0.45
N THR A 57 -14.34 -6.80 0.68
CA THR A 57 -14.89 -6.20 1.89
C THR A 57 -14.02 -5.07 2.42
N TRP A 58 -14.62 -4.16 3.18
CA TRP A 58 -13.99 -3.05 3.90
C TRP A 58 -14.02 -3.31 5.39
N ASP A 59 -12.94 -2.93 6.07
CA ASP A 59 -13.01 -2.54 7.48
C ASP A 59 -12.92 -1.01 7.55
N LEU A 60 -13.90 -0.37 8.20
CA LEU A 60 -13.95 1.09 8.39
C LEU A 60 -13.84 1.43 9.88
N PHE A 61 -13.06 2.47 10.17
CA PHE A 61 -12.78 2.96 11.50
C PHE A 61 -13.03 4.48 11.50
N PRO A 62 -14.29 4.92 11.65
CA PRO A 62 -14.62 6.34 11.60
C PRO A 62 -14.03 7.10 12.79
N ALA A 63 -13.64 8.34 12.53
CA ALA A 63 -13.26 9.28 13.59
C ALA A 63 -14.49 9.87 14.30
N ALA A 64 -14.26 10.55 15.42
CA ALA A 64 -15.32 11.30 16.10
C ALA A 64 -15.91 12.42 15.24
N ASN A 65 -15.08 13.06 14.41
CA ASN A 65 -15.54 14.03 13.40
C ASN A 65 -15.62 13.34 12.03
N PRO A 66 -16.81 13.19 11.43
CA PRO A 66 -16.95 12.56 10.11
C PRO A 66 -16.23 13.32 8.98
N ASN A 67 -15.93 14.60 9.16
CA ASN A 67 -15.15 15.40 8.21
C ASN A 67 -13.63 15.30 8.41
N ALA A 68 -13.16 14.58 9.43
CA ALA A 68 -11.74 14.34 9.62
C ALA A 68 -11.16 13.59 8.41
N PRO A 69 -9.88 13.83 8.06
CA PRO A 69 -9.25 13.08 6.98
C PRO A 69 -9.25 11.57 7.25
N CYS A 70 -9.26 10.80 6.18
CA CYS A 70 -9.28 9.35 6.22
C CYS A 70 -8.04 8.77 5.54
N ILE A 71 -7.34 7.88 6.23
CA ILE A 71 -6.31 7.05 5.64
C ILE A 71 -6.94 5.77 5.09
N VAL A 72 -6.88 5.57 3.77
CA VAL A 72 -7.21 4.28 3.16
C VAL A 72 -5.91 3.49 3.05
N PHE A 73 -5.77 2.37 3.76
CA PHE A 73 -4.55 1.58 3.78
C PHE A 73 -4.71 0.24 3.06
N ILE A 74 -3.94 0.04 1.99
CA ILE A 74 -3.90 -1.19 1.19
C ILE A 74 -2.74 -2.06 1.64
N HIS A 75 -3.03 -3.31 1.99
CA HIS A 75 -2.01 -4.23 2.50
C HIS A 75 -1.00 -4.67 1.43
N GLY A 76 0.16 -5.16 1.89
CA GLY A 76 1.20 -5.75 1.03
C GLY A 76 1.06 -7.26 0.89
N GLY A 77 2.07 -7.92 0.33
CA GLY A 77 2.11 -9.38 0.18
C GLY A 77 2.23 -9.85 -1.27
N TYR A 78 2.89 -9.07 -2.14
CA TYR A 78 3.08 -9.38 -3.56
C TYR A 78 1.79 -9.77 -4.30
N TRP A 79 0.65 -9.15 -3.94
CA TRP A 79 -0.68 -9.44 -4.51
C TRP A 79 -1.14 -10.90 -4.37
N GLN A 80 -0.42 -11.72 -3.60
CA GLN A 80 -0.58 -13.19 -3.55
C GLN A 80 -0.78 -13.71 -2.12
N ARG A 81 -0.66 -12.84 -1.11
CA ARG A 81 -0.68 -13.18 0.32
C ARG A 81 -1.36 -12.08 1.14
N ASN A 82 -1.58 -12.39 2.42
CA ASN A 82 -2.13 -11.53 3.46
C ASN A 82 -3.64 -11.23 3.29
N SER A 83 -4.19 -10.45 4.21
CA SER A 83 -5.54 -9.87 4.17
C SER A 83 -5.54 -8.53 4.92
N LYS A 84 -6.56 -7.69 4.70
CA LYS A 84 -6.74 -6.41 5.42
C LYS A 84 -6.71 -6.60 6.95
N ASP A 85 -7.19 -7.74 7.42
CA ASP A 85 -7.36 -8.08 8.84
C ASP A 85 -6.05 -8.03 9.63
N GLY A 86 -4.92 -8.36 8.98
CA GLY A 86 -3.60 -8.35 9.59
C GLY A 86 -2.89 -7.00 9.59
N PHE A 87 -3.57 -5.92 9.16
CA PHE A 87 -2.96 -4.59 8.97
C PHE A 87 -3.73 -3.45 9.65
N ALA A 88 -4.85 -3.74 10.32
CA ALA A 88 -5.67 -2.72 10.99
C ALA A 88 -4.89 -1.92 12.05
N ASN A 89 -3.84 -2.48 12.67
CA ASN A 89 -3.02 -1.72 13.61
C ASN A 89 -2.23 -0.60 12.94
N LEU A 90 -1.97 -0.65 11.64
CA LEU A 90 -1.12 0.33 10.95
C LEU A 90 -1.78 1.70 10.82
N ILE A 91 -3.10 1.79 10.96
CA ILE A 91 -3.80 3.09 10.98
C ILE A 91 -3.87 3.70 12.38
N SER A 92 -3.37 3.01 13.42
CA SER A 92 -3.56 3.42 14.83
C SER A 92 -2.91 4.76 15.18
N GLY A 93 -1.73 5.08 14.62
CA GLY A 93 -1.07 6.37 14.88
C GLY A 93 -1.90 7.55 14.37
N LEU A 94 -2.46 7.43 13.16
CA LEU A 94 -3.36 8.43 12.58
C LEU A 94 -4.73 8.46 13.29
N HIS A 95 -5.28 7.30 13.64
CA HIS A 95 -6.53 7.24 14.39
C HIS A 95 -6.40 7.90 15.77
N ALA A 96 -5.26 7.77 16.44
CA ALA A 96 -4.97 8.48 17.69
C ALA A 96 -4.85 10.00 17.50
N ARG A 97 -4.58 10.47 16.27
CA ARG A 97 -4.61 11.88 15.86
C ARG A 97 -5.98 12.35 15.37
N GLY A 98 -7.02 11.52 15.54
CA GLY A 98 -8.40 11.86 15.18
C GLY A 98 -8.75 11.65 13.70
N TRP A 99 -7.93 10.92 12.95
CA TRP A 99 -8.27 10.53 11.58
C TRP A 99 -9.18 9.32 11.54
N ALA A 100 -9.99 9.22 10.48
CA ALA A 100 -10.64 7.98 10.14
C ALA A 100 -9.63 7.03 9.47
N GLY A 101 -9.89 5.73 9.52
CA GLY A 101 -9.14 4.73 8.78
C GLY A 101 -10.05 3.78 8.01
N ALA A 102 -9.58 3.29 6.88
CA ALA A 102 -10.32 2.34 6.06
C ALA A 102 -9.35 1.35 5.39
N LEU A 103 -9.67 0.06 5.40
CA LEU A 103 -8.85 -0.97 4.80
C LEU A 103 -9.68 -1.82 3.83
N PRO A 104 -9.37 -1.81 2.51
CA PRO A 104 -10.03 -2.67 1.56
C PRO A 104 -9.33 -4.03 1.51
N GLY A 105 -10.12 -5.10 1.49
CA GLY A 105 -9.66 -6.41 1.01
C GLY A 105 -9.68 -6.43 -0.51
N TYR A 106 -8.87 -7.31 -1.10
CA TYR A 106 -8.83 -7.59 -2.53
C TYR A 106 -8.46 -9.06 -2.76
N THR A 107 -8.89 -9.63 -3.88
CA THR A 107 -8.61 -11.00 -4.30
C THR A 107 -7.13 -11.18 -4.57
N LEU A 108 -6.59 -12.38 -4.33
CA LEU A 108 -5.16 -12.64 -4.50
C LEU A 108 -4.91 -13.41 -5.79
N ALA A 109 -3.74 -13.22 -6.38
CA ALA A 109 -3.27 -14.12 -7.43
C ALA A 109 -2.98 -15.52 -6.85
N PRO A 110 -3.30 -16.61 -7.59
CA PRO A 110 -3.74 -16.62 -8.99
C PRO A 110 -5.28 -16.53 -9.19
N ASP A 111 -6.08 -16.37 -8.15
CA ASP A 111 -7.55 -16.31 -8.26
C ASP A 111 -8.07 -15.03 -8.94
N ALA A 112 -7.20 -14.02 -9.03
CA ALA A 112 -7.36 -12.81 -9.83
C ALA A 112 -6.03 -12.44 -10.49
N THR A 113 -6.11 -11.94 -11.73
CA THR A 113 -5.02 -11.26 -12.43
C THR A 113 -4.67 -9.93 -11.76
N LEU A 114 -3.48 -9.37 -12.02
CA LEU A 114 -3.13 -8.08 -11.43
C LEU A 114 -4.04 -6.96 -11.94
N SER A 115 -4.51 -7.07 -13.18
CA SER A 115 -5.53 -6.18 -13.76
C SER A 115 -6.83 -6.18 -12.94
N GLU A 116 -7.33 -7.37 -12.59
CA GLU A 116 -8.53 -7.50 -11.76
C GLU A 116 -8.32 -6.94 -10.35
N ILE A 117 -7.15 -7.16 -9.74
CA ILE A 117 -6.83 -6.61 -8.43
C ILE A 117 -6.84 -5.08 -8.44
N VAL A 118 -6.23 -4.45 -9.45
CA VAL A 118 -6.28 -2.98 -9.60
C VAL A 118 -7.71 -2.49 -9.82
N ALA A 119 -8.52 -3.22 -10.58
CA ALA A 119 -9.94 -2.89 -10.78
C ALA A 119 -10.75 -2.99 -9.48
N GLU A 120 -10.49 -4.01 -8.65
CA GLU A 120 -11.14 -4.16 -7.35
C GLU A 120 -10.84 -3.01 -6.40
N ILE A 121 -9.59 -2.51 -6.35
CA ILE A 121 -9.25 -1.34 -5.53
C ILE A 121 -10.00 -0.09 -6.01
N ASN A 122 -10.11 0.13 -7.33
CA ASN A 122 -10.92 1.23 -7.85
C ASN A 122 -12.41 1.05 -7.48
N ALA A 123 -12.97 -0.15 -7.62
CA ALA A 123 -14.35 -0.44 -7.21
C ALA A 123 -14.56 -0.21 -5.70
N ALA A 124 -13.58 -0.57 -4.86
CA ALA A 124 -13.61 -0.31 -3.43
C ALA A 124 -13.66 1.21 -3.16
N LEU A 125 -12.84 2.00 -3.85
CA LEU A 125 -12.80 3.46 -3.71
C LEU A 125 -14.08 4.14 -4.23
N ASP A 126 -14.70 3.62 -5.28
CA ASP A 126 -16.01 4.05 -5.76
C ASP A 126 -17.10 3.76 -4.73
N TRP A 127 -17.07 2.56 -4.12
CA TRP A 127 -17.97 2.23 -3.02
C TRP A 127 -17.79 3.18 -1.84
N LEU A 128 -16.55 3.51 -1.46
CA LEU A 128 -16.27 4.44 -0.37
C LEU A 128 -16.74 5.87 -0.71
N ALA A 129 -16.67 6.28 -1.98
CA ALA A 129 -17.21 7.56 -2.42
C ALA A 129 -18.74 7.63 -2.30
N ALA A 130 -19.44 6.53 -2.60
CA ALA A 130 -20.90 6.46 -2.53
C ALA A 130 -21.43 6.25 -1.10
N ASN A 131 -20.74 5.46 -0.28
CA ASN A 131 -21.26 4.95 1.00
C ASN A 131 -20.52 5.50 2.23
N GLY A 132 -19.32 6.08 2.06
CA GLY A 132 -18.47 6.51 3.18
C GLY A 132 -19.17 7.45 4.15
N LYS A 133 -20.02 8.36 3.63
CA LYS A 133 -20.84 9.27 4.43
C LYS A 133 -21.74 8.55 5.44
N ALA A 134 -22.43 7.50 5.00
CA ALA A 134 -23.31 6.70 5.88
C ALA A 134 -22.54 5.99 7.00
N HIS A 135 -21.22 5.85 6.84
CA HIS A 135 -20.31 5.22 7.80
C HIS A 135 -19.39 6.22 8.51
N GLY A 136 -19.68 7.52 8.45
CA GLY A 136 -18.90 8.55 9.14
C GLY A 136 -17.54 8.88 8.51
N ILE A 137 -17.38 8.67 7.21
CA ILE A 137 -16.16 8.97 6.45
C ILE A 137 -16.49 9.94 5.30
N GLU A 138 -16.47 11.24 5.60
CA GLU A 138 -16.73 12.33 4.64
C GLU A 138 -15.47 13.13 4.28
N GLY A 139 -14.42 13.08 5.10
CA GLY A 139 -13.20 13.87 4.89
C GLY A 139 -12.36 13.47 3.67
N LYS A 140 -11.31 14.27 3.42
CA LYS A 140 -10.29 14.00 2.39
C LYS A 140 -9.70 12.60 2.58
N VAL A 141 -9.49 11.86 1.50
CA VAL A 141 -8.84 10.53 1.56
C VAL A 141 -7.39 10.65 1.13
N VAL A 142 -6.49 10.21 2.01
CA VAL A 142 -5.12 9.89 1.67
C VAL A 142 -5.07 8.38 1.40
N LEU A 143 -4.72 8.00 0.18
CA LEU A 143 -4.53 6.60 -0.18
C LEU A 143 -3.12 6.18 0.21
N SER A 144 -2.98 5.09 0.93
CA SER A 144 -1.70 4.56 1.33
C SER A 144 -1.67 3.05 1.17
N GLY A 145 -0.46 2.51 1.08
CA GLY A 145 -0.27 1.08 1.11
C GLY A 145 1.20 0.73 1.16
N TRP A 146 1.44 -0.52 1.58
CA TRP A 146 2.77 -1.05 1.79
C TRP A 146 3.12 -2.12 0.77
N SER A 147 4.31 -2.08 0.20
CA SER A 147 4.80 -3.08 -0.75
C SER A 147 3.90 -3.16 -1.99
N ALA A 148 3.27 -4.30 -2.25
CA ALA A 148 2.20 -4.43 -3.25
C ALA A 148 1.06 -3.40 -3.07
N GLY A 149 0.75 -2.97 -1.84
CA GLY A 149 -0.19 -1.89 -1.57
C GLY A 149 0.35 -0.51 -1.94
N GLY A 150 1.67 -0.30 -1.89
CA GLY A 150 2.33 0.92 -2.37
C GLY A 150 2.24 1.04 -3.90
N HIS A 151 2.39 -0.09 -4.61
CA HIS A 151 2.07 -0.19 -6.03
C HIS A 151 0.60 0.18 -6.31
N LEU A 152 -0.35 -0.43 -5.61
CA LEU A 152 -1.78 -0.16 -5.78
C LEU A 152 -2.14 1.29 -5.46
N THR A 153 -1.46 1.91 -4.49
CA THR A 153 -1.57 3.34 -4.18
C THR A 153 -1.17 4.20 -5.37
N ALA A 154 -0.03 3.90 -6.00
CA ALA A 154 0.42 4.62 -7.18
C ALA A 154 -0.52 4.42 -8.38
N MET A 155 -1.01 3.20 -8.61
CA MET A 155 -1.96 2.88 -9.67
C MET A 155 -3.30 3.59 -9.50
N CYS A 156 -3.80 3.72 -8.26
CA CYS A 156 -5.12 4.27 -7.98
C CYS A 156 -5.10 5.75 -7.53
N LEU A 157 -3.94 6.41 -7.57
CA LEU A 157 -3.80 7.83 -7.18
C LEU A 157 -4.76 8.74 -7.96
N GLY A 158 -4.99 8.44 -9.24
CA GLY A 158 -5.90 9.18 -10.12
C GLY A 158 -7.37 9.17 -9.68
N HIS A 159 -7.79 8.19 -8.87
CA HIS A 159 -9.18 8.01 -8.49
C HIS A 159 -9.80 9.25 -7.82
N ARG A 160 -11.02 9.63 -8.20
CA ARG A 160 -11.68 10.88 -7.74
C ARG A 160 -11.82 11.01 -6.22
N ARG A 161 -11.96 9.89 -5.51
CA ARG A 161 -12.09 9.87 -4.04
C ARG A 161 -10.77 10.23 -3.34
N VAL A 162 -9.64 10.03 -4.00
CA VAL A 162 -8.28 10.18 -3.45
C VAL A 162 -7.80 11.61 -3.64
N SER A 163 -7.39 12.25 -2.55
CA SER A 163 -6.82 13.59 -2.53
C SER A 163 -5.29 13.57 -2.61
N ALA A 164 -4.65 12.60 -1.96
CA ALA A 164 -3.19 12.43 -1.93
C ALA A 164 -2.79 10.96 -1.75
N GLY A 165 -1.52 10.65 -1.98
CA GLY A 165 -0.94 9.31 -1.84
C GLY A 165 0.20 9.24 -0.81
N LEU A 166 0.31 8.11 -0.11
CA LEU A 166 1.45 7.72 0.71
C LEU A 166 1.88 6.30 0.33
N ALA A 167 2.83 6.18 -0.59
CA ALA A 167 3.28 4.91 -1.14
C ALA A 167 4.53 4.42 -0.39
N ILE A 168 4.41 3.30 0.31
CA ILE A 168 5.41 2.79 1.25
C ILE A 168 6.07 1.54 0.65
N SER A 169 7.37 1.62 0.36
CA SER A 169 8.20 0.50 -0.10
C SER A 169 7.61 -0.26 -1.30
N GLY A 170 7.00 0.48 -2.24
CA GLY A 170 6.27 -0.11 -3.36
C GLY A 170 7.17 -0.66 -4.47
N VAL A 171 6.58 -1.52 -5.31
CA VAL A 171 7.16 -1.99 -6.57
C VAL A 171 6.52 -1.19 -7.71
N TYR A 172 7.31 -0.49 -8.51
CA TYR A 172 6.79 0.46 -9.50
C TYR A 172 7.18 0.12 -10.94
N GLU A 173 8.05 -0.89 -11.12
CA GLU A 173 8.37 -1.51 -12.40
C GLU A 173 8.22 -3.04 -12.29
N LEU A 174 7.29 -3.61 -13.04
CA LEU A 174 6.93 -5.04 -12.95
C LEU A 174 7.78 -5.96 -13.83
N GLY A 175 8.53 -5.42 -14.80
CA GLY A 175 9.43 -6.17 -15.67
C GLY A 175 10.29 -7.19 -14.92
N PRO A 176 11.09 -6.76 -13.92
CA PRO A 176 11.90 -7.64 -13.11
C PRO A 176 11.10 -8.71 -12.35
N ILE A 177 9.87 -8.40 -11.90
CA ILE A 177 9.05 -9.36 -11.14
C ILE A 177 8.77 -10.62 -11.96
N ARG A 178 8.56 -10.47 -13.28
CA ARG A 178 8.29 -11.60 -14.19
C ARG A 178 9.40 -12.65 -14.17
N ASP A 179 10.64 -12.21 -13.95
CA ASP A 179 11.82 -13.07 -13.97
C ASP A 179 12.07 -13.78 -12.64
N THR A 180 11.16 -13.65 -11.66
CA THR A 180 11.27 -14.25 -10.32
C THR A 180 10.19 -15.29 -10.05
N TYR A 181 10.34 -16.04 -8.95
CA TYR A 181 9.36 -17.00 -8.43
C TYR A 181 7.97 -16.38 -8.22
N LEU A 182 7.89 -15.06 -8.00
CA LEU A 182 6.63 -14.35 -7.84
C LEU A 182 5.72 -14.49 -9.06
N ASN A 183 6.29 -14.68 -10.24
CA ASN A 183 5.52 -14.80 -11.47
C ASN A 183 4.83 -16.16 -11.65
N GLU A 184 5.13 -17.15 -10.81
CA GLU A 184 4.46 -18.45 -10.83
C GLU A 184 2.95 -18.32 -10.56
N LYS A 185 2.56 -17.41 -9.64
CA LYS A 185 1.15 -17.08 -9.40
C LYS A 185 0.68 -15.84 -10.17
N LEU A 186 1.53 -14.84 -10.35
CA LEU A 186 1.10 -13.58 -10.99
C LEU A 186 0.85 -13.74 -12.48
N GLN A 187 1.63 -14.59 -13.16
CA GLN A 187 1.50 -14.86 -14.60
C GLN A 187 1.39 -13.58 -15.45
N LEU A 188 2.23 -12.58 -15.15
CA LEU A 188 2.11 -11.23 -15.72
C LEU A 188 2.26 -11.23 -17.24
N SER A 189 1.21 -10.79 -17.94
CA SER A 189 1.25 -10.57 -19.40
C SER A 189 2.02 -9.32 -19.78
N ASP A 190 2.44 -9.18 -21.05
CA ASP A 190 3.12 -7.96 -21.54
C ASP A 190 2.25 -6.73 -21.38
N GLY A 191 0.95 -6.88 -21.63
CA GLY A 191 -0.04 -5.83 -21.41
C GLY A 191 -0.09 -5.39 -19.95
N GLU A 192 -0.08 -6.32 -18.99
CA GLU A 192 -0.07 -5.98 -17.57
C GLU A 192 1.22 -5.29 -17.13
N ILE A 193 2.38 -5.72 -17.62
CA ILE A 193 3.63 -5.03 -17.28
C ILE A 193 3.62 -3.61 -17.82
N GLU A 194 3.14 -3.41 -19.05
CA GLU A 194 3.09 -2.09 -19.67
C GLU A 194 2.09 -1.16 -18.98
N THR A 195 0.90 -1.68 -18.65
CA THR A 195 -0.21 -0.87 -18.15
C THR A 195 -0.29 -0.79 -16.63
N LEU A 196 0.38 -1.68 -15.91
CA LEU A 196 0.35 -1.75 -14.45
C LEU A 196 1.72 -1.52 -13.81
N SER A 197 2.73 -1.06 -14.55
CA SER A 197 3.96 -0.51 -13.97
C SER A 197 3.83 1.00 -13.84
N PRO A 198 3.64 1.58 -12.64
CA PRO A 198 3.57 3.04 -12.45
C PRO A 198 4.72 3.80 -13.13
N MET A 199 5.93 3.22 -13.18
CA MET A 199 7.08 3.82 -13.86
C MET A 199 6.92 3.98 -15.38
N ARG A 200 5.99 3.28 -16.02
CA ARG A 200 5.72 3.35 -17.47
C ARG A 200 4.58 4.30 -17.82
N LEU A 201 3.72 4.60 -16.86
CA LEU A 201 2.50 5.38 -17.08
C LEU A 201 2.73 6.91 -17.05
N PRO A 202 1.79 7.70 -17.61
CA PRO A 202 1.69 9.13 -17.32
C PRO A 202 1.52 9.38 -15.83
N MET A 203 2.17 10.43 -15.32
CA MET A 203 2.13 10.73 -13.89
C MET A 203 0.87 11.52 -13.51
N VAL A 204 0.24 11.14 -12.40
CA VAL A 204 -0.92 11.85 -11.84
C VAL A 204 -0.47 13.05 -11.00
N ALA A 205 -1.04 14.22 -11.30
CA ALA A 205 -0.76 15.50 -10.65
C ALA A 205 -1.52 15.68 -9.30
N LYS A 206 -1.41 14.69 -8.42
CA LYS A 206 -1.82 14.79 -7.00
C LYS A 206 -0.62 14.61 -6.09
N PRO A 207 -0.62 15.18 -4.87
CA PRO A 207 0.45 14.96 -3.90
C PRO A 207 0.66 13.47 -3.65
N MET A 208 1.90 12.99 -3.73
CA MET A 208 2.23 11.62 -3.34
C MET A 208 3.58 11.56 -2.64
N LEU A 209 3.57 11.27 -1.33
CA LEU A 209 4.78 10.91 -0.61
C LEU A 209 5.20 9.50 -1.02
N ILE A 210 6.46 9.35 -1.42
CA ILE A 210 7.08 8.04 -1.66
C ILE A 210 8.10 7.81 -0.55
N THR A 211 8.04 6.65 0.11
CA THR A 211 8.93 6.32 1.22
C THR A 211 9.45 4.88 1.10
N TYR A 212 10.64 4.67 1.65
CA TYR A 212 11.31 3.37 1.71
C TYR A 212 12.27 3.34 2.91
N GLY A 213 12.56 2.15 3.42
CA GLY A 213 13.52 1.91 4.48
C GLY A 213 14.92 1.84 3.89
N THR A 214 15.90 2.48 4.53
CA THR A 214 17.26 2.50 3.97
C THR A 214 17.98 1.16 4.10
N ALA A 215 17.46 0.22 4.89
CA ALA A 215 17.97 -1.14 5.03
C ALA A 215 17.17 -2.18 4.21
N GLU A 216 16.34 -1.73 3.26
CA GLU A 216 15.60 -2.61 2.37
C GLU A 216 16.47 -3.25 1.28
N LEU A 217 15.94 -4.28 0.63
CA LEU A 217 16.56 -4.86 -0.55
C LEU A 217 16.70 -3.81 -1.66
N PRO A 218 17.81 -3.82 -2.42
CA PRO A 218 18.11 -2.77 -3.39
C PRO A 218 17.00 -2.48 -4.43
N PRO A 219 16.23 -3.45 -4.95
CA PRO A 219 15.15 -3.12 -5.90
C PRO A 219 14.08 -2.19 -5.32
N LEU A 220 13.69 -2.36 -4.04
CA LEU A 220 12.65 -1.53 -3.42
C LEU A 220 13.12 -0.09 -3.20
N VAL A 221 14.39 0.06 -2.80
CA VAL A 221 15.06 1.37 -2.70
C VAL A 221 15.13 2.04 -4.07
N SER A 222 15.57 1.29 -5.08
CA SER A 222 15.73 1.78 -6.44
C SER A 222 14.41 2.21 -7.06
N ASP A 223 13.37 1.39 -6.97
CA ASP A 223 12.03 1.68 -7.49
C ASP A 223 11.47 2.95 -6.87
N SER A 224 11.54 3.08 -5.54
CA SER A 224 11.06 4.26 -4.83
C SER A 224 11.77 5.54 -5.28
N ARG A 225 13.10 5.49 -5.45
CA ARG A 225 13.89 6.62 -5.96
C ARG A 225 13.55 6.94 -7.42
N HIS A 226 13.39 5.94 -8.27
CA HIS A 226 13.10 6.13 -9.69
C HIS A 226 11.69 6.69 -9.94
N LEU A 227 10.66 6.17 -9.27
CA LEU A 227 9.31 6.70 -9.39
C LEU A 227 9.27 8.17 -8.92
N HIS A 228 9.91 8.49 -7.79
CA HIS A 228 10.00 9.87 -7.33
C HIS A 228 10.75 10.75 -8.33
N ALA A 229 11.90 10.31 -8.86
CA ALA A 229 12.66 11.08 -9.84
C ALA A 229 11.83 11.39 -11.09
N LYS A 230 11.04 10.42 -11.60
CA LYS A 230 10.11 10.64 -12.71
C LYS A 230 9.05 11.70 -12.37
N ARG A 231 8.47 11.65 -11.17
CA ARG A 231 7.49 12.65 -10.70
C ARG A 231 8.11 14.04 -10.53
N ALA A 232 9.30 14.12 -9.96
CA ALA A 232 10.03 15.37 -9.73
C ALA A 232 10.42 16.06 -11.05
N ALA A 233 10.82 15.28 -12.07
CA ALA A 233 11.06 15.82 -13.41
C ALA A 233 9.81 16.46 -14.04
N GLY A 234 8.61 15.98 -13.65
CA GLY A 234 7.33 16.57 -14.01
C GLY A 234 6.83 17.67 -13.07
N HIS A 235 7.65 18.12 -12.10
CA HIS A 235 7.29 19.12 -11.07
C HIS A 235 6.03 18.75 -10.27
N LEU A 236 5.80 17.45 -10.05
CA LEU A 236 4.61 16.98 -9.34
C LEU A 236 4.82 17.00 -7.82
N PRO A 237 3.77 17.30 -7.03
CA PRO A 237 3.88 17.41 -5.58
C PRO A 237 4.10 16.07 -4.87
N GLY A 238 4.75 16.15 -3.72
CA GLY A 238 5.04 15.02 -2.82
C GLY A 238 6.54 14.73 -2.72
N ALA A 239 7.01 14.44 -1.51
CA ALA A 239 8.43 14.24 -1.23
C ALA A 239 8.87 12.77 -1.40
N LEU A 240 10.19 12.58 -1.44
CA LEU A 240 10.83 11.30 -1.16
C LEU A 240 11.31 11.29 0.28
N LEU A 241 10.85 10.34 1.08
CA LEU A 241 11.26 10.20 2.48
C LEU A 241 11.93 8.85 2.73
N PRO A 242 13.27 8.77 2.82
CA PRO A 242 13.94 7.59 3.33
C PRO A 242 13.77 7.47 4.85
N ILE A 243 13.38 6.30 5.35
CA ILE A 243 13.34 5.98 6.78
C ILE A 243 14.63 5.28 7.17
N ALA A 244 15.49 6.01 7.89
CA ALA A 244 16.81 5.54 8.26
C ALA A 244 16.73 4.27 9.12
N GLY A 245 17.49 3.24 8.74
CA GLY A 245 17.62 1.99 9.48
C GLY A 245 16.42 1.04 9.39
N ALA A 246 15.28 1.48 8.84
CA ALA A 246 14.13 0.61 8.66
C ALA A 246 14.37 -0.40 7.53
N ASP A 247 13.91 -1.63 7.75
CA ASP A 247 13.77 -2.66 6.74
C ASP A 247 12.34 -2.70 6.19
N HIS A 248 12.08 -3.67 5.30
CA HIS A 248 10.79 -3.76 4.61
C HIS A 248 9.62 -4.00 5.58
N PHE A 249 9.85 -4.62 6.74
CA PHE A 249 8.82 -4.94 7.73
C PHE A 249 8.72 -3.87 8.82
N THR A 250 9.84 -3.27 9.25
CA THR A 250 9.82 -2.28 10.34
C THR A 250 9.38 -0.90 9.89
N ILE A 251 9.49 -0.55 8.60
CA ILE A 251 9.11 0.78 8.09
C ILE A 251 7.65 1.16 8.42
N VAL A 252 6.73 0.18 8.41
CA VAL A 252 5.32 0.44 8.70
C VAL A 252 5.04 0.74 10.17
N HIS A 253 6.03 0.54 11.06
CA HIS A 253 5.90 0.95 12.47
C HIS A 253 5.74 2.45 12.62
N GLU A 254 6.28 3.24 11.68
CA GLU A 254 6.16 4.70 11.64
C GLU A 254 4.71 5.20 11.46
N LEU A 255 3.77 4.35 11.02
CA LEU A 255 2.34 4.66 10.97
C LEU A 255 1.57 4.22 12.22
N ARG A 256 2.12 3.27 12.98
CA ARG A 256 1.53 2.81 14.25
C ARG A 256 1.78 3.81 15.37
N ASP A 257 2.93 4.45 15.34
CA ASP A 257 3.28 5.50 16.28
C ASP A 257 2.61 6.83 15.88
N SER A 258 1.90 7.45 16.80
CA SER A 258 1.28 8.76 16.57
C SER A 258 2.31 9.87 16.37
N ASP A 259 3.55 9.68 16.84
CA ASP A 259 4.70 10.57 16.64
C ASP A 259 5.67 10.06 15.57
N GLY A 260 5.38 8.94 14.93
CA GLY A 260 6.17 8.37 13.84
C GLY A 260 6.29 9.33 12.64
N ALA A 261 7.39 9.22 11.91
CA ALA A 261 7.70 10.08 10.78
C ALA A 261 6.62 9.98 9.68
N LEU A 262 6.14 8.77 9.39
CA LEU A 262 5.09 8.57 8.38
C LEU A 262 3.74 9.10 8.84
N THR A 263 3.38 8.94 10.12
CA THR A 263 2.17 9.58 10.67
C THR A 263 2.24 11.10 10.49
N LYS A 264 3.36 11.74 10.90
CA LYS A 264 3.55 13.20 10.76
C LYS A 264 3.46 13.66 9.32
N GLN A 265 4.05 12.93 8.37
CA GLN A 265 3.96 13.28 6.95
C GLN A 265 2.56 13.07 6.37
N ALA A 266 1.84 12.03 6.80
CA ALA A 266 0.47 11.83 6.38
C ALA A 266 -0.44 13.00 6.80
N LEU A 267 -0.21 13.59 7.98
CA LEU A 267 -0.93 14.79 8.41
C LEU A 267 -0.77 15.94 7.40
N LEU A 268 0.46 16.19 6.93
CA LEU A 268 0.76 17.24 5.95
C LEU A 268 0.13 17.00 4.56
N LEU A 269 -0.22 15.76 4.23
CA LEU A 269 -0.88 15.44 2.95
C LEU A 269 -2.38 15.77 2.93
N ALA A 270 -3.01 15.95 4.10
CA ALA A 270 -4.42 16.29 4.20
C ALA A 270 -4.69 17.78 4.43
N ASP A 271 -3.67 18.57 4.76
CA ASP A 271 -3.76 20.03 4.81
C ASP A 271 -4.03 20.60 3.41
#